data_AF-A0A077WGZ2-F1
#
_entry.id   AF-A0A077WGZ2-F1
#
_cell.length_a   1.000
_cell.length_b   1.000
_cell.length_c   1.000
_cell.angle_alpha   90.00
_cell.angle_beta   90.00
_cell.angle_gamma   90.00
#
_symmetry.space_group_name_H-M   'P 1'
#
loop_
_entity.id
_entity.type
_entity.pdbx_description
1 polymer ?
#
loop_
_entity_poly.entity_id
_entity_poly.type
_entity_poly.pdbx_seq_one_letter_code
_entity_poly.pdbx_strand_id
1 'polypeptide(L)'
;MDSLIILASASRPTCLETQIKNTYSTQCLQWHGLPKALLPVSGKPAMTWWLDEAKTLFKNIYIVTNAHNYKNYERWATGHDFPKDNILNCGFSTGPISDITFVHRVKDCRDGVSTIMMADFLYNNDDAWMLSLLKTSQDKTALYCFKDEQEKRMISVVLQPNALGALPSYVSNLNEWSTIDQEKELAMMISDHVVVDEKPAAARFMDEDLSLEEYLANWLDDAGTPCAMDPIHVKAYARVGLMGNPSDGFYGKTMSLLISNFWAEVTLLPQPTTEITIMSNPVADPRRFSTIASLAAICQEDGYDNGDRLLLACCKVFYTYCRDHDIELNTQQGFKVMFDTNIPRQVGLAGSSAIITAFWKALIQFYNVTSIPLEEQASLVLSVEQNELGIAAGLQDRVIQAYGGLVYMDFEKDYMEKHQHGKYEQLDISLVPPLFLAHVAHPEDSGKVHSTVKQRFLANDPEIIDAMKTFASFTDKARQALYDHNHHEFAQLMTANFEQRRKTYGDAVVGAVNLRMVELARQHRCVAKFPGSGGAIVGMWDGEDESTRTIDMLNLRHALEKEGYVFVNIIPKDSQS
;
A
#
# COMPACT_ATOMS: atom_id res chain seq x y z
N MET A 1 15.44 -25.82 13.18
CA MET A 1 14.93 -25.81 11.80
C MET A 1 15.50 -24.59 11.08
N ASP A 2 15.69 -24.65 9.76
CA ASP A 2 16.39 -23.55 9.06
C ASP A 2 15.48 -22.35 8.83
N SER A 3 14.36 -22.54 8.13
CA SER A 3 13.46 -21.43 7.79
C SER A 3 11.99 -21.80 7.99
N LEU A 4 11.23 -20.88 8.59
CA LEU A 4 9.77 -20.87 8.58
C LEU A 4 9.28 -19.79 7.63
N ILE A 5 8.40 -20.14 6.70
CA ILE A 5 7.75 -19.21 5.77
C ILE A 5 6.26 -19.16 6.11
N ILE A 6 5.77 -17.97 6.41
CA ILE A 6 4.39 -17.71 6.82
C ILE A 6 3.69 -17.02 5.67
N LEU A 7 2.69 -17.68 5.10
CA LEU A 7 1.88 -17.17 4.01
C LEU A 7 0.75 -16.32 4.57
N ALA A 8 0.99 -15.01 4.59
CA ALA A 8 0.09 -13.95 5.03
C ALA A 8 -0.43 -13.11 3.84
N SER A 9 -0.43 -13.72 2.67
CA SER A 9 -0.66 -13.11 1.36
C SER A 9 -2.04 -13.42 0.78
N ALA A 10 -2.85 -14.22 1.49
CA ALA A 10 -4.20 -14.60 1.11
C ALA A 10 -4.99 -13.40 0.58
N SER A 11 -5.51 -13.55 -0.63
CA SER A 11 -6.20 -12.48 -1.36
C SER A 11 -7.69 -12.39 -1.04
N ARG A 12 -8.25 -13.43 -0.40
CA ARG A 12 -9.66 -13.50 -0.02
C ARG A 12 -9.80 -13.28 1.48
N PRO A 13 -10.64 -12.32 1.92
CA PRO A 13 -10.97 -12.20 3.33
C PRO A 13 -11.78 -13.41 3.79
N THR A 14 -11.50 -13.88 4.99
CA THR A 14 -12.27 -14.90 5.70
C THR A 14 -13.68 -14.40 6.04
N CYS A 15 -14.57 -15.33 6.44
CA CYS A 15 -15.90 -15.01 6.93
C CYS A 15 -15.82 -14.02 8.11
N LEU A 16 -14.91 -14.26 9.06
CA LEU A 16 -14.68 -13.39 10.20
C LEU A 16 -14.29 -11.96 9.79
N GLU A 17 -13.29 -11.81 8.92
CA GLU A 17 -12.85 -10.49 8.43
C GLU A 17 -13.98 -9.76 7.70
N THR A 18 -14.76 -10.49 6.90
CA THR A 18 -15.92 -9.96 6.19
C THR A 18 -17.01 -9.49 7.15
N GLN A 19 -17.33 -10.28 8.19
CA GLN A 19 -18.33 -9.91 9.19
C GLN A 19 -17.87 -8.73 10.05
N ILE A 20 -16.59 -8.66 10.43
CA ILE A 20 -16.00 -7.51 11.13
C ILE A 20 -16.18 -6.24 10.28
N LYS A 21 -15.79 -6.30 8.99
CA LYS A 21 -15.88 -5.17 8.06
C LYS A 21 -17.32 -4.66 7.89
N ASN A 22 -18.30 -5.56 7.95
CA ASN A 22 -19.72 -5.21 7.82
C ASN A 22 -20.38 -4.82 9.15
N THR A 23 -19.65 -4.87 10.28
CA THR A 23 -20.16 -4.53 11.61
C THR A 23 -19.65 -3.17 12.06
N TYR A 24 -20.57 -2.22 12.23
CA TYR A 24 -20.29 -0.84 12.65
C TYR A 24 -20.48 -0.64 14.15
N SER A 25 -19.93 -1.54 14.96
CA SER A 25 -19.86 -1.36 16.41
C SER A 25 -18.53 -0.73 16.81
N THR A 26 -18.50 -0.02 17.94
CA THR A 26 -17.28 0.70 18.38
C THR A 26 -16.06 -0.23 18.51
N GLN A 27 -16.28 -1.51 18.85
CA GLN A 27 -15.24 -2.53 18.97
C GLN A 27 -14.76 -3.02 17.59
N CYS A 28 -15.68 -3.46 16.73
CA CYS A 28 -15.34 -4.03 15.41
C CYS A 28 -14.70 -3.00 14.49
N LEU A 29 -15.12 -1.74 14.60
CA LEU A 29 -14.57 -0.62 13.87
C LEU A 29 -13.04 -0.48 14.02
N GLN A 30 -12.52 -0.75 15.22
CA GLN A 30 -11.07 -0.70 15.45
C GLN A 30 -10.31 -1.84 14.75
N TRP A 31 -11.01 -2.86 14.26
CA TRP A 31 -10.46 -4.03 13.60
C TRP A 31 -10.76 -4.08 12.10
N HIS A 32 -11.41 -3.05 11.56
CA HIS A 32 -11.63 -2.93 10.11
C HIS A 32 -10.28 -2.93 9.39
N GLY A 33 -10.14 -3.81 8.39
CA GLY A 33 -8.91 -3.95 7.61
C GLY A 33 -7.78 -4.71 8.31
N LEU A 34 -7.97 -5.21 9.54
CA LEU A 34 -6.98 -6.07 10.18
C LEU A 34 -7.06 -7.51 9.62
N PRO A 35 -5.93 -8.09 9.20
CA PRO A 35 -5.86 -9.49 8.85
C PRO A 35 -6.26 -10.36 10.04
N LYS A 36 -6.90 -11.50 9.79
CA LYS A 36 -7.31 -12.47 10.82
C LYS A 36 -6.16 -12.79 11.78
N ALA A 37 -4.96 -13.03 11.26
CA ALA A 37 -3.74 -13.30 12.04
C ALA A 37 -3.36 -12.21 13.07
N LEU A 38 -3.85 -10.98 12.88
CA LEU A 38 -3.55 -9.82 13.71
C LEU A 38 -4.73 -9.37 14.58
N LEU A 39 -5.87 -10.05 14.48
CA LEU A 39 -7.01 -9.82 15.37
C LEU A 39 -6.62 -10.10 16.83
N PRO A 40 -7.17 -9.34 17.80
CA PRO A 40 -6.84 -9.54 19.20
C PRO A 40 -7.38 -10.87 19.72
N VAL A 41 -6.51 -11.66 20.31
CA VAL A 41 -6.82 -12.88 21.06
C VAL A 41 -6.33 -12.67 22.48
N SER A 42 -7.25 -12.66 23.45
CA SER A 42 -6.94 -12.37 24.87
C SER A 42 -6.10 -11.10 25.07
N GLY A 43 -6.42 -10.04 24.31
CA GLY A 43 -5.80 -8.70 24.44
C GLY A 43 -4.48 -8.48 23.68
N LYS A 44 -4.00 -9.45 22.90
CA LYS A 44 -2.82 -9.32 22.03
C LYS A 44 -3.11 -9.82 20.61
N PRO A 45 -2.45 -9.34 19.55
CA PRO A 45 -2.61 -9.89 18.20
C PRO A 45 -2.36 -11.41 18.19
N ALA A 46 -3.19 -12.18 17.49
CA ALA A 46 -3.14 -13.64 17.51
C ALA A 46 -1.76 -14.21 17.15
N MET A 47 -1.11 -13.63 16.14
CA MET A 47 0.21 -14.05 15.70
C MET A 47 1.31 -13.86 16.75
N THR A 48 1.12 -12.94 17.70
CA THR A 48 2.08 -12.70 18.79
C THR A 48 2.24 -13.92 19.69
N TRP A 49 1.20 -14.73 19.88
CA TRP A 49 1.20 -15.84 20.85
C TRP A 49 2.23 -16.95 20.51
N TRP A 50 2.68 -17.08 19.27
CA TRP A 50 3.46 -18.23 18.80
C TRP A 50 4.79 -17.81 18.27
N LEU A 51 4.92 -16.53 17.92
CA LEU A 51 6.15 -15.98 17.43
C LEU A 51 7.31 -16.27 18.39
N ASP A 52 7.08 -16.11 19.68
CA ASP A 52 8.11 -16.35 20.70
C ASP A 52 8.59 -17.80 20.69
N GLU A 53 7.69 -18.77 20.57
CA GLU A 53 8.09 -20.18 20.50
C GLU A 53 8.67 -20.54 19.13
N ALA A 54 8.14 -20.01 18.03
CA ALA A 54 8.70 -20.21 16.70
C ALA A 54 10.13 -19.69 16.61
N LYS A 55 10.44 -18.54 17.24
CA LYS A 55 11.81 -18.00 17.37
C LYS A 55 12.77 -18.97 18.08
N THR A 56 12.28 -19.88 18.91
CA THR A 56 13.11 -20.94 19.53
C THR A 56 13.35 -22.14 18.62
N LEU A 57 12.46 -22.39 17.65
CA LEU A 57 12.48 -23.57 16.77
C LEU A 57 13.20 -23.31 15.44
N PHE A 58 13.10 -22.08 14.92
CA PHE A 58 13.58 -21.70 13.60
C PHE A 58 14.67 -20.64 13.66
N LYS A 59 15.72 -20.82 12.87
CA LYS A 59 16.80 -19.83 12.73
C LYS A 59 16.31 -18.58 11.99
N ASN A 60 15.56 -18.78 10.91
CA ASN A 60 14.96 -17.71 10.13
C ASN A 60 13.44 -17.87 10.08
N ILE A 61 12.71 -16.76 10.20
CA ILE A 61 11.26 -16.73 10.06
C ILE A 61 10.96 -15.60 9.10
N TYR A 62 10.20 -15.89 8.04
CA TYR A 62 9.79 -14.93 7.02
C TYR A 62 8.26 -14.91 6.94
N ILE A 63 7.67 -13.72 6.83
CA ILE A 63 6.25 -13.52 6.58
C ILE A 63 6.12 -12.91 5.20
N VAL A 64 5.51 -13.63 4.25
CA VAL A 64 5.19 -13.09 2.93
C VAL A 64 3.74 -12.62 2.93
N THR A 65 3.52 -11.39 2.50
CA THR A 65 2.21 -10.74 2.52
C THR A 65 2.02 -9.89 1.28
N ASN A 66 0.76 -9.62 0.94
CA ASN A 66 0.40 -8.78 -0.18
C ASN A 66 0.50 -7.29 0.18
N ALA A 67 0.49 -6.41 -0.81
CA ALA A 67 0.61 -4.97 -0.61
C ALA A 67 -0.52 -4.38 0.24
N HIS A 68 -1.70 -5.00 0.28
CA HIS A 68 -2.81 -4.56 1.10
C HIS A 68 -2.54 -4.79 2.59
N ASN A 69 -2.10 -5.99 2.97
CA ASN A 69 -1.88 -6.37 4.36
C ASN A 69 -0.48 -6.04 4.87
N TYR A 70 0.47 -5.75 3.99
CA TYR A 70 1.86 -5.50 4.31
C TYR A 70 2.07 -4.52 5.48
N LYS A 71 1.36 -3.38 5.48
CA LYS A 71 1.51 -2.39 6.54
C LYS A 71 1.01 -2.89 7.90
N ASN A 72 -0.01 -3.74 7.94
CA ASN A 72 -0.47 -4.35 9.18
C ASN A 72 0.62 -5.26 9.77
N TYR A 73 1.25 -6.09 8.94
CA TYR A 73 2.33 -6.99 9.37
C TYR A 73 3.64 -6.26 9.70
N GLU A 74 4.03 -5.25 8.91
CA GLU A 74 5.22 -4.41 9.19
C GLU A 74 5.09 -3.69 10.53
N ARG A 75 3.92 -3.12 10.83
CA ARG A 75 3.67 -2.42 12.09
C ARG A 75 3.59 -3.37 13.27
N TRP A 76 2.91 -4.50 13.10
CA TRP A 76 2.95 -5.57 14.08
C TRP A 76 4.39 -6.00 14.38
N ALA A 77 5.22 -6.20 13.36
CA ALA A 77 6.61 -6.63 13.51
C ALA A 77 7.43 -5.62 14.33
N THR A 78 7.28 -4.33 14.03
CA THR A 78 7.96 -3.24 14.76
C THR A 78 7.56 -3.23 16.24
N GLY A 79 6.29 -3.49 16.55
CA GLY A 79 5.78 -3.55 17.93
C GLY A 79 6.21 -4.79 18.72
N HIS A 80 6.72 -5.84 18.05
CA HIS A 80 6.97 -7.17 18.66
C HIS A 80 8.41 -7.68 18.46
N ASP A 81 9.35 -6.76 18.22
CA ASP A 81 10.78 -7.08 18.03
C ASP A 81 10.98 -8.19 16.98
N PHE A 82 10.29 -8.05 15.85
CA PHE A 82 10.43 -8.92 14.69
C PHE A 82 11.14 -8.16 13.57
N PRO A 83 12.18 -8.74 12.92
CA PRO A 83 12.93 -8.05 11.88
C PRO A 83 12.03 -7.66 10.69
N LYS A 84 11.98 -6.37 10.36
CA LYS A 84 11.15 -5.87 9.24
C LYS A 84 11.58 -6.43 7.91
N ASP A 85 12.88 -6.63 7.72
CA ASP A 85 13.43 -7.26 6.51
C ASP A 85 12.88 -8.67 6.29
N ASN A 86 12.29 -9.29 7.32
CA ASN A 86 11.66 -10.60 7.21
C ASN A 86 10.16 -10.54 6.88
N ILE A 87 9.57 -9.33 6.76
CA ILE A 87 8.22 -9.10 6.24
C ILE A 87 8.35 -8.76 4.76
N LEU A 88 7.99 -9.70 3.89
CA LEU A 88 8.19 -9.57 2.44
C LEU A 88 6.88 -9.19 1.76
N ASN A 89 6.89 -8.03 1.09
CA ASN A 89 5.76 -7.58 0.27
C ASN A 89 5.87 -8.18 -1.14
N CYS A 90 5.02 -9.16 -1.46
CA CYS A 90 4.98 -9.75 -2.81
C CYS A 90 4.15 -8.94 -3.82
N GLY A 91 3.65 -7.76 -3.44
CA GLY A 91 2.75 -6.96 -4.26
C GLY A 91 1.37 -7.61 -4.32
N PHE A 92 1.09 -8.33 -5.41
CA PHE A 92 -0.14 -9.09 -5.58
C PHE A 92 0.19 -10.58 -5.56
N SER A 93 -0.37 -11.31 -4.59
CA SER A 93 -0.24 -12.76 -4.55
C SER A 93 -1.08 -13.40 -5.65
N THR A 94 -0.44 -14.32 -6.38
CA THR A 94 -1.08 -15.21 -7.34
C THR A 94 -1.28 -16.62 -6.77
N GLY A 95 -0.85 -16.85 -5.52
CA GLY A 95 -1.01 -18.11 -4.79
C GLY A 95 0.24 -18.54 -4.02
N PRO A 96 0.09 -19.56 -3.14
CA PRO A 96 1.15 -20.03 -2.24
C PRO A 96 2.44 -20.44 -2.94
N ILE A 97 2.41 -21.14 -4.08
CA ILE A 97 3.62 -21.56 -4.78
C ILE A 97 4.42 -20.35 -5.26
N SER A 98 3.72 -19.33 -5.77
CA SER A 98 4.32 -18.09 -6.24
C SER A 98 4.93 -17.29 -5.09
N ASP A 99 4.24 -17.23 -3.94
CA ASP A 99 4.73 -16.55 -2.75
C ASP A 99 5.95 -17.24 -2.12
N ILE A 100 5.96 -18.58 -2.05
CA ILE A 100 7.12 -19.37 -1.62
C ILE A 100 8.30 -19.13 -2.55
N THR A 101 8.06 -19.12 -3.86
CA THR A 101 9.09 -18.86 -4.87
C THR A 101 9.65 -17.45 -4.75
N PHE A 102 8.80 -16.46 -4.47
CA PHE A 102 9.21 -15.09 -4.21
C PHE A 102 10.11 -15.01 -2.97
N VAL A 103 9.73 -15.63 -1.84
CA VAL A 103 10.57 -15.69 -0.64
C VAL A 103 11.92 -16.31 -0.95
N HIS A 104 11.93 -17.44 -1.68
CA HIS A 104 13.17 -18.10 -2.09
C HIS A 104 14.05 -17.20 -2.96
N ARG A 105 13.45 -16.42 -3.88
CA ARG A 105 14.15 -15.48 -4.76
C ARG A 105 14.81 -14.34 -3.99
N VAL A 106 14.13 -13.82 -2.96
CA VAL A 106 14.55 -12.65 -2.18
C VAL A 106 15.53 -13.02 -1.06
N LYS A 107 15.29 -14.14 -0.36
CA LYS A 107 16.06 -14.54 0.84
C LYS A 107 17.06 -15.66 0.63
N ASP A 108 17.08 -16.23 -0.58
CA ASP A 108 18.03 -17.28 -0.97
C ASP A 108 18.02 -18.50 -0.03
N CYS A 109 16.84 -19.07 0.23
CA CYS A 109 16.64 -20.19 1.14
C CYS A 109 17.17 -21.54 0.59
N ARG A 110 18.34 -21.60 -0.04
CA ARG A 110 18.85 -22.77 -0.78
C ARG A 110 19.36 -23.90 0.09
N ASP A 111 19.84 -23.60 1.29
CA ASP A 111 20.69 -24.53 2.04
C ASP A 111 19.95 -25.26 3.18
N GLY A 112 18.64 -25.08 3.32
CA GLY A 112 17.90 -25.56 4.48
C GLY A 112 16.45 -26.00 4.23
N VAL A 113 15.93 -26.81 5.15
CA VAL A 113 14.53 -27.25 5.14
C VAL A 113 13.62 -26.06 5.44
N SER A 114 12.62 -25.84 4.58
CA SER A 114 11.64 -24.77 4.76
C SER A 114 10.30 -25.36 5.20
N THR A 115 9.86 -24.96 6.40
CA THR A 115 8.48 -25.20 6.84
C THR A 115 7.63 -24.03 6.38
N ILE A 116 6.49 -24.31 5.75
CA ILE A 116 5.54 -23.34 5.26
C ILE A 116 4.23 -23.47 6.03
N MET A 117 3.65 -22.36 6.43
CA MET A 117 2.38 -22.29 7.15
C MET A 117 1.54 -21.11 6.69
N MET A 118 0.22 -21.22 6.82
CA MET A 118 -0.67 -20.06 6.64
C MET A 118 -0.56 -19.07 7.80
N ALA A 119 -1.08 -17.86 7.66
CA ALA A 119 -1.10 -16.88 8.75
C ALA A 119 -2.37 -16.95 9.62
N ASP A 120 -3.45 -17.57 9.12
CA ASP A 120 -4.83 -17.40 9.61
C ASP A 120 -5.16 -18.13 10.92
N PHE A 121 -4.13 -18.49 11.68
CA PHE A 121 -4.22 -19.19 12.94
C PHE A 121 -4.55 -18.22 14.09
N LEU A 122 -5.74 -18.35 14.65
CA LEU A 122 -6.11 -17.71 15.92
C LEU A 122 -5.96 -18.72 17.05
N TYR A 123 -5.00 -18.52 17.95
CA TYR A 123 -4.83 -19.36 19.13
C TYR A 123 -4.11 -18.57 20.24
N ASN A 124 -4.13 -19.09 21.46
CA ASN A 124 -3.44 -18.54 22.64
C ASN A 124 -2.51 -19.60 23.27
N ASN A 125 -1.85 -19.28 24.38
CA ASN A 125 -0.90 -20.20 25.02
C ASN A 125 -1.51 -21.51 25.58
N ASP A 126 -2.84 -21.66 25.62
CA ASP A 126 -3.49 -22.87 26.12
C ASP A 126 -3.48 -24.01 25.06
N ASP A 127 -3.09 -23.70 23.82
CA ASP A 127 -3.16 -24.60 22.66
C ASP A 127 -1.81 -25.23 22.29
N ALA A 128 -1.30 -26.13 23.13
CA ALA A 128 0.00 -26.80 22.96
C ALA A 128 0.13 -27.70 21.69
N TRP A 129 -0.97 -27.96 20.98
CA TRP A 129 -1.02 -28.86 19.83
C TRP A 129 -0.26 -28.30 18.61
N MET A 130 -0.34 -26.99 18.37
CA MET A 130 0.23 -26.35 17.17
C MET A 130 1.77 -26.36 17.23
N LEU A 131 2.30 -26.21 18.44
CA LEU A 131 3.73 -26.33 18.75
C LEU A 131 4.24 -27.76 18.59
N SER A 132 3.42 -28.75 18.94
CA SER A 132 3.71 -30.16 18.67
C SER A 132 3.80 -30.43 17.16
N LEU A 133 2.88 -29.87 16.37
CA LEU A 133 2.89 -29.99 14.91
C LEU A 133 4.19 -29.43 14.32
N LEU A 134 4.57 -28.22 14.73
CA LEU A 134 5.84 -27.59 14.32
C LEU A 134 7.04 -28.49 14.63
N LYS A 135 7.09 -29.07 15.84
CA LYS A 135 8.18 -29.97 16.28
C LYS A 135 8.23 -31.30 15.51
N THR A 136 7.11 -31.78 14.96
CA THR A 136 7.03 -33.11 14.32
C THR A 136 7.54 -33.11 12.85
N SER A 137 7.83 -31.93 12.30
CA SER A 137 7.93 -31.68 10.85
C SER A 137 9.36 -31.72 10.25
N GLN A 138 10.21 -32.67 10.64
CA GLN A 138 11.67 -32.48 10.52
C GLN A 138 12.41 -33.21 9.38
N ASP A 139 11.92 -34.36 8.88
CA ASP A 139 12.81 -35.28 8.14
C ASP A 139 12.50 -35.48 6.64
N LYS A 140 11.34 -35.06 6.14
CA LYS A 140 10.92 -35.28 4.74
C LYS A 140 10.03 -34.16 4.21
N THR A 141 9.95 -34.05 2.88
CA THR A 141 8.92 -33.23 2.23
C THR A 141 7.56 -33.84 2.54
N ALA A 142 6.71 -33.13 3.28
CA ALA A 142 5.42 -33.65 3.73
C ALA A 142 4.36 -32.55 3.82
N LEU A 143 3.11 -32.91 3.50
CA LEU A 143 1.93 -32.08 3.68
C LEU A 143 1.19 -32.52 4.94
N TYR A 144 0.97 -31.60 5.88
CA TYR A 144 0.15 -31.81 7.06
C TYR A 144 -1.26 -31.29 6.82
N CYS A 145 -2.27 -32.15 6.97
CA CYS A 145 -3.69 -31.81 6.80
C CYS A 145 -4.57 -32.53 7.84
N PHE A 146 -5.74 -31.97 8.13
CA PHE A 146 -6.74 -32.63 8.98
C PHE A 146 -7.45 -33.77 8.23
N LYS A 147 -7.98 -34.73 9.00
CA LYS A 147 -8.85 -35.79 8.54
C LYS A 147 -10.30 -35.29 8.55
N ASP A 148 -10.99 -35.35 7.40
CA ASP A 148 -12.36 -34.84 7.07
C ASP A 148 -12.48 -33.32 6.77
N GLU A 149 -13.26 -32.80 5.81
CA GLU A 149 -14.31 -33.29 4.88
C GLU A 149 -14.06 -32.76 3.44
N GLN A 150 -14.20 -33.61 2.41
CA GLN A 150 -14.20 -33.32 0.95
C GLN A 150 -13.00 -32.59 0.29
N GLU A 151 -12.24 -31.74 0.97
CA GLU A 151 -11.01 -31.10 0.45
C GLU A 151 -9.88 -31.16 1.51
N LYS A 152 -8.67 -31.58 1.09
CA LYS A 152 -7.48 -31.60 1.95
C LYS A 152 -7.02 -30.16 2.22
N ARG A 153 -7.40 -29.57 3.35
CA ARG A 153 -6.90 -28.24 3.72
C ARG A 153 -5.48 -28.32 4.29
N MET A 154 -4.57 -27.58 3.68
CA MET A 154 -3.17 -27.51 4.08
C MET A 154 -3.02 -26.75 5.41
N ILE A 155 -2.40 -27.40 6.41
CA ILE A 155 -2.03 -26.75 7.68
C ILE A 155 -0.59 -26.24 7.57
N SER A 156 0.31 -27.14 7.19
CA SER A 156 1.71 -26.83 6.96
C SER A 156 2.31 -27.76 5.90
N VAL A 157 3.36 -27.29 5.24
CA VAL A 157 4.14 -28.06 4.29
C VAL A 157 5.61 -27.97 4.66
N VAL A 158 6.33 -29.08 4.59
CA VAL A 158 7.79 -29.10 4.70
C VAL A 158 8.34 -29.30 3.30
N LEU A 159 9.25 -28.44 2.85
CA LEU A 159 9.95 -28.59 1.57
C LEU A 159 11.45 -28.76 1.79
N GLN A 160 11.99 -29.82 1.21
CA GLN A 160 13.44 -30.03 1.09
C GLN A 160 14.05 -29.10 0.03
N PRO A 161 15.36 -28.77 0.12
CA PRO A 161 16.05 -27.87 -0.81
C PRO A 161 15.80 -28.15 -2.30
N ASN A 162 15.81 -29.42 -2.69
CA ASN A 162 15.57 -29.82 -4.09
C ASN A 162 14.15 -29.49 -4.57
N ALA A 163 13.15 -29.67 -3.71
CA ALA A 163 11.76 -29.36 -4.05
C ALA A 163 11.56 -27.83 -4.13
N LEU A 164 12.14 -27.09 -3.19
CA LEU A 164 12.11 -25.63 -3.18
C LEU A 164 12.79 -25.03 -4.43
N GLY A 165 13.95 -25.57 -4.82
CA GLY A 165 14.70 -25.14 -5.99
C GLY A 165 14.04 -25.43 -7.34
N ALA A 166 13.02 -26.30 -7.38
CA ALA A 166 12.26 -26.61 -8.59
C ALA A 166 11.11 -25.62 -8.84
N LEU A 167 10.62 -24.93 -7.80
CA LEU A 167 9.47 -24.02 -7.91
C LEU A 167 9.68 -22.83 -8.86
N PRO A 168 10.87 -22.19 -8.96
CA PRO A 168 11.09 -21.10 -9.90
C PRO A 168 10.77 -21.47 -11.36
N SER A 169 11.20 -22.66 -11.80
CA SER A 169 10.93 -23.16 -13.15
C SER A 169 9.45 -23.46 -13.38
N TYR A 170 8.74 -23.88 -12.34
CA TYR A 170 7.30 -24.09 -12.40
C TYR A 170 6.56 -22.76 -12.56
N VAL A 171 6.88 -21.77 -11.71
CA VAL A 171 6.23 -20.45 -11.74
C VAL A 171 6.50 -19.72 -13.05
N SER A 172 7.67 -19.84 -13.66
CA SER A 172 7.94 -19.24 -14.98
C SER A 172 7.07 -19.82 -16.10
N ASN A 173 6.52 -21.02 -15.93
CA ASN A 173 5.61 -21.65 -16.89
C ASN A 173 4.13 -21.38 -16.56
N LEU A 174 3.82 -20.83 -15.38
CA LEU A 174 2.48 -20.38 -15.06
C LEU A 174 2.20 -19.06 -15.78
N ASN A 175 1.10 -19.03 -16.53
CA ASN A 175 0.62 -17.77 -17.10
C ASN A 175 0.17 -16.83 -15.95
N GLU A 176 0.45 -15.53 -16.02
CA GLU A 176 0.10 -14.57 -14.94
C GLU A 176 -1.40 -14.53 -14.62
N TRP A 177 -2.25 -15.00 -15.55
CA TRP A 177 -3.71 -15.10 -15.44
C TRP A 177 -4.21 -16.50 -15.07
N SER A 178 -3.31 -17.36 -14.60
CA SER A 178 -3.64 -18.70 -14.14
C SER A 178 -4.72 -18.64 -13.04
N THR A 179 -5.89 -19.25 -13.29
CA THR A 179 -6.93 -19.49 -12.28
C THR A 179 -6.66 -20.78 -11.50
N ILE A 180 -5.45 -21.34 -11.61
CA ILE A 180 -5.09 -22.61 -11.00
C ILE A 180 -5.03 -22.42 -9.49
N ASP A 181 -5.70 -23.33 -8.78
CA ASP A 181 -5.62 -23.46 -7.34
C ASP A 181 -4.22 -23.99 -6.96
N GLN A 182 -3.31 -23.06 -6.65
CA GLN A 182 -1.93 -23.41 -6.30
C GLN A 182 -1.82 -24.20 -4.99
N GLU A 183 -2.83 -24.16 -4.10
CA GLU A 183 -2.86 -25.02 -2.92
C GLU A 183 -3.07 -26.48 -3.32
N LYS A 184 -4.02 -26.73 -4.22
CA LYS A 184 -4.26 -28.07 -4.77
C LYS A 184 -3.06 -28.60 -5.53
N GLU A 185 -2.42 -27.76 -6.36
CA GLU A 185 -1.18 -28.14 -7.05
C GLU A 185 -0.06 -28.48 -6.08
N LEU A 186 0.15 -27.65 -5.04
CA LEU A 186 1.17 -27.92 -4.03
C LEU A 186 0.90 -29.26 -3.32
N ALA A 187 -0.35 -29.55 -3.00
CA ALA A 187 -0.75 -30.83 -2.43
C ALA A 187 -0.54 -32.01 -3.39
N MET A 188 -0.74 -31.81 -4.70
CA MET A 188 -0.46 -32.84 -5.73
C MET A 188 1.04 -33.07 -5.95
N MET A 189 1.87 -32.04 -5.80
CA MET A 189 3.33 -32.15 -5.92
C MET A 189 3.97 -32.94 -4.77
N ILE A 190 3.30 -33.05 -3.62
CA ILE A 190 3.82 -33.69 -2.43
C ILE A 190 3.26 -35.12 -2.32
N SER A 191 4.13 -36.13 -2.40
CA SER A 191 3.71 -37.53 -2.29
C SER A 191 3.36 -37.94 -0.86
N ASP A 192 4.13 -37.46 0.12
CA ASP A 192 3.98 -37.87 1.53
C ASP A 192 2.97 -36.97 2.25
N HIS A 193 1.81 -37.53 2.56
CA HIS A 193 0.74 -36.84 3.29
C HIS A 193 0.69 -37.34 4.73
N VAL A 194 0.85 -36.43 5.69
CA VAL A 194 0.70 -36.71 7.12
C VAL A 194 -0.67 -36.21 7.55
N VAL A 195 -1.58 -37.16 7.81
CA VAL A 195 -2.94 -36.86 8.24
C VAL A 195 -2.97 -36.74 9.77
N VAL A 196 -3.46 -35.62 10.27
CA VAL A 196 -3.68 -35.39 11.71
C VAL A 196 -5.06 -35.96 12.06
N ASP A 197 -5.07 -37.06 12.82
CA ASP A 197 -6.26 -37.90 13.05
C ASP A 197 -7.39 -37.21 13.85
N GLU A 198 -7.07 -36.31 14.79
CA GLU A 198 -8.06 -35.55 15.55
C GLU A 198 -7.84 -34.05 15.34
N LYS A 199 -8.88 -33.35 14.86
CA LYS A 199 -8.92 -31.88 14.79
C LYS A 199 -9.17 -31.35 16.21
N PRO A 200 -8.19 -30.71 16.88
CA PRO A 200 -8.40 -30.18 18.22
C PRO A 200 -9.46 -29.08 18.18
N ALA A 201 -10.18 -28.85 19.28
CA ALA A 201 -11.23 -27.81 19.33
C ALA A 201 -10.72 -26.43 18.88
N ALA A 202 -9.48 -26.09 19.24
CA ALA A 202 -8.81 -24.86 18.82
C ALA A 202 -8.60 -24.74 17.30
N ALA A 203 -8.55 -25.85 16.55
CA ALA A 203 -8.45 -25.80 15.10
C ALA A 203 -9.74 -25.27 14.43
N ARG A 204 -10.87 -25.17 15.14
CA ARG A 204 -12.07 -24.43 14.69
C ARG A 204 -11.71 -23.00 14.28
N PHE A 205 -10.79 -22.38 15.00
CA PHE A 205 -10.44 -20.99 14.75
C PHE A 205 -9.50 -20.78 13.56
N MET A 206 -9.07 -21.85 12.92
CA MET A 206 -8.38 -21.80 11.62
C MET A 206 -9.34 -21.75 10.45
N ASP A 207 -10.61 -22.12 10.66
CA ASP A 207 -11.57 -22.25 9.57
C ASP A 207 -11.89 -20.90 8.92
N GLU A 208 -12.07 -20.92 7.59
CA GLU A 208 -12.43 -19.71 6.82
C GLU A 208 -13.85 -19.25 7.13
N ASP A 209 -14.71 -20.16 7.57
CA ASP A 209 -16.12 -19.93 7.90
C ASP A 209 -16.34 -19.55 9.38
N LEU A 210 -15.27 -19.35 10.16
CA LEU A 210 -15.35 -18.85 11.54
C LEU A 210 -16.19 -17.56 11.59
N SER A 211 -17.24 -17.56 12.41
CA SER A 211 -18.11 -16.39 12.56
C SER A 211 -17.57 -15.39 13.59
N LEU A 212 -18.04 -14.14 13.47
CA LEU A 212 -17.79 -13.08 14.45
C LEU A 212 -18.37 -13.42 15.82
N GLU A 213 -19.55 -14.05 15.87
CA GLU A 213 -20.17 -14.47 17.13
C GLU A 213 -19.30 -15.48 17.89
N GLU A 214 -18.79 -16.51 17.19
CA GLU A 214 -17.89 -17.50 17.79
C GLU A 214 -16.57 -16.88 18.24
N TYR A 215 -16.00 -15.98 17.43
CA TYR A 215 -14.78 -15.25 17.76
C TYR A 215 -14.96 -14.40 19.03
N LEU A 216 -16.06 -13.63 19.11
CA LEU A 216 -16.36 -12.80 20.27
C LEU A 216 -16.60 -13.68 21.50
N ALA A 217 -17.50 -14.65 21.41
CA ALA A 217 -17.84 -15.54 22.54
C ALA A 217 -16.59 -16.21 23.18
N ASN A 218 -15.54 -16.46 22.40
CA ASN A 218 -14.32 -17.08 22.90
C ASN A 218 -13.30 -16.10 23.49
N TRP A 219 -13.16 -14.88 22.92
CA TRP A 219 -12.06 -13.98 23.29
C TRP A 219 -12.46 -12.61 23.81
N LEU A 220 -13.72 -12.18 23.60
CA LEU A 220 -14.19 -10.82 23.82
C LEU A 220 -15.66 -10.82 24.27
N ASP A 221 -15.93 -10.33 25.48
CA ASP A 221 -17.26 -10.42 26.11
C ASP A 221 -18.41 -9.70 25.35
N ASP A 222 -18.14 -8.76 24.43
CA ASP A 222 -19.16 -8.05 23.65
C ASP A 222 -18.59 -7.45 22.33
N ALA A 223 -19.41 -7.41 21.27
CA ALA A 223 -19.16 -6.68 20.03
C ALA A 223 -19.23 -5.15 20.24
N GLY A 224 -19.81 -4.69 21.34
CA GLY A 224 -20.07 -3.27 21.62
C GLY A 224 -21.32 -2.74 20.91
N THR A 225 -21.71 -1.52 21.25
CA THR A 225 -22.97 -0.92 20.75
C THR A 225 -22.94 -0.67 19.24
N PRO A 226 -23.96 -1.13 18.47
CA PRO A 226 -24.11 -0.83 17.04
C PRO A 226 -24.28 0.67 16.79
N CYS A 227 -23.76 1.16 15.66
CA CYS A 227 -24.03 2.54 15.23
C CYS A 227 -25.50 2.70 14.81
N ALA A 228 -26.10 3.85 15.16
CA ALA A 228 -27.52 4.13 14.92
C ALA A 228 -27.83 4.65 13.51
N MET A 229 -26.80 5.06 12.76
CA MET A 229 -26.93 5.68 11.43
C MET A 229 -25.96 5.04 10.44
N ASP A 230 -26.34 5.11 9.16
CA ASP A 230 -25.55 4.55 8.07
C ASP A 230 -24.17 5.23 7.96
N PRO A 231 -23.10 4.44 7.77
CA PRO A 231 -21.75 4.95 7.59
C PRO A 231 -21.58 5.64 6.23
N ILE A 232 -20.72 6.65 6.21
CA ILE A 232 -20.21 7.29 4.99
C ILE A 232 -18.83 6.71 4.71
N HIS A 233 -18.69 6.03 3.57
CA HIS A 233 -17.42 5.50 3.07
C HIS A 233 -16.95 6.28 1.87
N VAL A 234 -15.76 6.85 1.97
CA VAL A 234 -15.18 7.63 0.88
C VAL A 234 -13.74 7.21 0.63
N LYS A 235 -13.42 6.89 -0.61
CA LYS A 235 -12.05 6.60 -1.05
C LYS A 235 -11.46 7.75 -1.85
N ALA A 236 -10.20 8.05 -1.58
CA ALA A 236 -9.30 8.73 -2.50
C ALA A 236 -8.18 7.77 -2.89
N TYR A 237 -7.62 7.95 -4.08
CA TYR A 237 -6.68 7.02 -4.65
C TYR A 237 -5.28 7.62 -4.77
N ALA A 238 -4.26 6.77 -4.85
CA ALA A 238 -2.91 7.22 -5.17
C ALA A 238 -2.82 7.74 -6.61
N ARG A 239 -1.73 8.45 -6.89
CA ARG A 239 -1.47 9.03 -8.21
C ARG A 239 -0.03 8.80 -8.64
N VAL A 240 0.17 8.70 -9.95
CA VAL A 240 1.50 8.74 -10.57
C VAL A 240 1.62 10.00 -11.43
N GLY A 241 2.67 10.78 -11.19
CA GLY A 241 3.07 11.87 -12.09
C GLY A 241 3.69 11.28 -13.35
N LEU A 242 2.99 11.38 -14.47
CA LEU A 242 3.46 10.88 -15.76
C LEU A 242 4.45 11.83 -16.41
N MET A 243 4.22 13.14 -16.34
CA MET A 243 5.10 14.13 -16.96
C MET A 243 5.14 15.45 -16.17
N GLY A 244 6.23 16.21 -16.35
CA GLY A 244 6.39 17.57 -15.83
C GLY A 244 6.83 17.72 -14.37
N ASN A 245 6.60 16.72 -13.53
CA ASN A 245 7.07 16.77 -12.14
C ASN A 245 8.61 16.85 -12.08
N PRO A 246 9.20 17.72 -11.22
CA PRO A 246 8.57 18.39 -10.08
C PRO A 246 8.15 19.86 -10.31
N SER A 247 7.74 20.27 -11.51
CA SER A 247 7.50 21.68 -11.83
C SER A 247 6.22 22.31 -11.23
N ASP A 248 5.36 21.53 -10.55
CA ASP A 248 4.07 21.99 -10.03
C ASP A 248 4.20 23.07 -8.96
N GLY A 249 5.23 22.99 -8.10
CA GLY A 249 5.56 24.03 -7.13
C GLY A 249 6.29 25.25 -7.70
N PHE A 250 6.46 25.33 -9.03
CA PHE A 250 7.31 26.30 -9.72
C PHE A 250 6.62 26.97 -10.91
N TYR A 251 5.28 27.01 -10.91
CA TYR A 251 4.46 27.54 -11.99
C TYR A 251 4.67 26.84 -13.35
N GLY A 252 5.01 25.55 -13.31
CA GLY A 252 5.17 24.73 -14.50
C GLY A 252 3.89 24.00 -14.89
N LYS A 253 4.04 22.91 -15.62
CA LYS A 253 2.91 22.09 -16.09
C LYS A 253 3.18 20.63 -15.84
N THR A 254 2.16 19.87 -15.45
CA THR A 254 2.29 18.45 -15.14
C THR A 254 1.14 17.63 -15.71
N MET A 255 1.37 16.33 -15.83
CA MET A 255 0.36 15.36 -16.21
C MET A 255 0.38 14.21 -15.22
N SER A 256 -0.78 13.87 -14.67
CA SER A 256 -0.91 12.81 -13.66
C SER A 256 -2.02 11.84 -13.99
N LEU A 257 -1.83 10.60 -13.57
CA LEU A 257 -2.82 9.55 -13.65
C LEU A 257 -3.21 9.10 -12.24
N LEU A 258 -4.52 9.01 -11.98
CA LEU A 258 -5.05 8.40 -10.77
C LEU A 258 -5.00 6.87 -10.91
N ILE A 259 -4.54 6.16 -9.88
CA ILE A 259 -4.35 4.71 -9.93
C ILE A 259 -5.13 4.01 -8.82
N SER A 260 -5.83 2.94 -9.15
CA SER A 260 -6.70 2.23 -8.19
C SER A 260 -5.95 1.19 -7.33
N ASN A 261 -4.68 0.90 -7.68
CA ASN A 261 -3.83 -0.04 -6.94
C ASN A 261 -3.71 0.32 -5.45
N PHE A 262 -3.66 1.62 -5.15
CA PHE A 262 -3.53 2.12 -3.80
C PHE A 262 -4.56 3.21 -3.50
N TRP A 263 -5.04 3.24 -2.27
CA TRP A 263 -6.13 4.09 -1.81
C TRP A 263 -6.00 4.46 -0.33
N ALA A 264 -6.66 5.54 0.04
CA ALA A 264 -7.02 5.88 1.41
C ALA A 264 -8.54 5.94 1.49
N GLU A 265 -9.12 5.21 2.44
CA GLU A 265 -10.56 5.17 2.70
C GLU A 265 -10.82 5.83 4.04
N VAL A 266 -11.84 6.67 4.08
CA VAL A 266 -12.37 7.25 5.31
C VAL A 266 -13.74 6.63 5.57
N THR A 267 -13.93 6.18 6.80
CA THR A 267 -15.22 5.76 7.33
C THR A 267 -15.67 6.78 8.35
N LEU A 268 -16.73 7.53 8.03
CA LEU A 268 -17.36 8.52 8.90
C LEU A 268 -18.71 7.99 9.37
N LEU A 269 -18.92 7.97 10.68
CA LEU A 269 -20.11 7.48 11.34
C LEU A 269 -20.85 8.62 12.01
N PRO A 270 -21.98 9.08 11.45
CA PRO A 270 -22.83 10.06 12.09
C PRO A 270 -23.16 9.64 13.54
N GLN A 271 -23.13 10.59 14.47
CA GLN A 271 -23.55 10.38 15.86
C GLN A 271 -24.78 11.25 16.17
N PRO A 272 -25.70 10.77 17.04
CA PRO A 272 -26.82 11.59 17.50
C PRO A 272 -26.41 12.66 18.52
N THR A 273 -25.17 12.59 19.02
CA THR A 273 -24.57 13.57 19.94
C THR A 273 -23.82 14.64 19.15
N THR A 274 -23.38 15.71 19.81
CA THR A 274 -22.49 16.74 19.22
C THR A 274 -21.02 16.32 19.22
N GLU A 275 -20.68 15.14 19.73
CA GLU A 275 -19.30 14.72 19.95
C GLU A 275 -18.62 14.28 18.64
N ILE A 276 -17.41 14.77 18.42
CA ILE A 276 -16.54 14.33 17.32
C ILE A 276 -15.43 13.45 17.89
N THR A 277 -15.28 12.24 17.36
CA THR A 277 -14.24 11.30 17.78
C THR A 277 -13.37 10.88 16.60
N ILE A 278 -12.06 11.06 16.72
CA ILE A 278 -11.09 10.46 15.81
C ILE A 278 -10.67 9.12 16.40
N MET A 279 -10.97 8.05 15.68
CA MET A 279 -10.64 6.68 16.06
C MET A 279 -9.28 6.31 15.48
N SER A 280 -8.37 5.87 16.34
CA SER A 280 -7.06 5.33 15.91
C SER A 280 -7.18 3.84 15.60
N ASN A 281 -6.51 3.37 14.55
CA ASN A 281 -6.37 1.94 14.31
C ASN A 281 -5.27 1.38 15.26
N PRO A 282 -5.55 0.34 16.07
CA PRO A 282 -4.64 -0.12 17.12
C PRO A 282 -3.28 -0.64 16.63
N VAL A 283 -3.23 -1.21 15.42
CA VAL A 283 -1.99 -1.70 14.79
C VAL A 283 -1.31 -0.58 14.03
N ALA A 284 -2.11 0.26 13.37
CA ALA A 284 -1.64 1.37 12.56
C ALA A 284 -0.99 2.49 13.38
N ASP A 285 -1.68 2.90 14.43
CA ASP A 285 -1.36 4.07 15.25
C ASP A 285 -1.35 3.60 16.72
N PRO A 286 -0.38 2.73 17.09
CA PRO A 286 -0.37 2.09 18.39
C PRO A 286 -0.21 3.11 19.50
N ARG A 287 -1.06 2.99 20.53
CA ARG A 287 -0.94 3.74 21.79
C ARG A 287 -0.43 2.86 22.94
N ARG A 288 -0.15 1.59 22.64
CA ARG A 288 0.34 0.58 23.57
C ARG A 288 1.51 -0.12 22.92
N PHE A 289 2.60 -0.24 23.67
CA PHE A 289 3.85 -0.82 23.19
C PHE A 289 4.29 -1.92 24.15
N SER A 290 4.88 -2.98 23.60
CA SER A 290 5.39 -4.11 24.38
C SER A 290 6.56 -3.71 25.27
N THR A 291 7.43 -2.81 24.78
CA THR A 291 8.65 -2.35 25.46
C THR A 291 8.95 -0.90 25.08
N ILE A 292 9.87 -0.26 25.82
CA ILE A 292 10.38 1.06 25.44
C ILE A 292 11.21 1.03 24.16
N ALA A 293 11.85 -0.11 23.85
CA ALA A 293 12.63 -0.27 22.63
C ALA A 293 11.72 -0.26 21.39
N SER A 294 10.57 -0.95 21.43
CA SER A 294 9.60 -0.93 20.34
C SER A 294 8.92 0.43 20.18
N LEU A 295 8.61 1.13 21.28
CA LEU A 295 8.16 2.53 21.24
C LEU A 295 9.18 3.43 20.55
N ALA A 296 10.45 3.38 20.98
CA ALA A 296 11.51 4.22 20.43
C ALA A 296 11.76 3.95 18.94
N ALA A 297 11.77 2.68 18.53
CA ALA A 297 11.90 2.29 17.12
C ALA A 297 10.78 2.87 16.26
N ILE A 298 9.51 2.70 16.68
CA ILE A 298 8.35 3.24 15.96
C ILE A 298 8.43 4.77 15.87
N CYS A 299 8.73 5.46 16.98
CA CYS A 299 8.83 6.92 16.97
C CYS A 299 9.99 7.44 16.11
N GLN A 300 11.09 6.69 16.00
CA GLN A 300 12.22 7.08 15.16
C GLN A 300 11.89 6.99 13.66
N GLU A 301 11.07 6.01 13.26
CA GLU A 301 10.74 5.75 11.87
C GLU A 301 9.49 6.51 11.40
N ASP A 302 8.40 6.40 12.16
CA ASP A 302 7.11 7.01 11.81
C ASP A 302 6.98 8.46 12.32
N GLY A 303 7.93 8.89 13.16
CA GLY A 303 7.84 10.14 13.88
C GLY A 303 6.86 10.08 15.05
N TYR A 304 6.44 11.24 15.51
CA TYR A 304 5.52 11.39 16.64
C TYR A 304 4.10 11.75 16.19
N ASP A 305 3.92 12.01 14.90
CA ASP A 305 2.71 12.59 14.33
C ASP A 305 1.92 11.55 13.54
N ASN A 306 0.76 11.17 14.06
CA ASN A 306 -0.14 10.20 13.41
C ASN A 306 -1.07 10.88 12.37
N GLY A 307 -1.79 10.06 11.60
CA GLY A 307 -2.77 10.58 10.62
C GLY A 307 -3.87 11.45 11.23
N ASP A 308 -4.13 11.32 12.54
CA ASP A 308 -5.10 12.11 13.31
C ASP A 308 -4.94 13.62 13.10
N ARG A 309 -3.71 14.14 13.00
CA ARG A 309 -3.48 15.58 12.78
C ARG A 309 -4.02 16.07 11.45
N LEU A 310 -3.98 15.21 10.42
CA LEU A 310 -4.47 15.53 9.08
C LEU A 310 -5.99 15.72 9.13
N LEU A 311 -6.68 14.84 9.86
CA LEU A 311 -8.12 14.93 10.07
C LEU A 311 -8.49 16.18 10.87
N LEU A 312 -7.80 16.45 11.98
CA LEU A 312 -8.03 17.65 12.80
C LEU A 312 -7.88 18.94 11.99
N ALA A 313 -6.78 19.06 11.24
CA ALA A 313 -6.51 20.21 10.38
C ALA A 313 -7.57 20.34 9.27
N CYS A 314 -7.97 19.22 8.66
CA CYS A 314 -9.03 19.19 7.65
C CYS A 314 -10.38 19.70 8.20
N CYS A 315 -10.79 19.26 9.40
CA CYS A 315 -11.99 19.78 10.06
C CYS A 315 -11.93 21.29 10.27
N LYS A 316 -10.79 21.81 10.75
CA LYS A 316 -10.62 23.25 11.00
C LYS A 316 -10.69 24.05 9.71
N VAL A 317 -9.99 23.62 8.66
CA VAL A 317 -10.02 24.29 7.35
C VAL A 317 -11.42 24.26 6.76
N PHE A 318 -12.09 23.10 6.77
CA PHE A 318 -13.46 22.94 6.28
C PHE A 318 -14.45 23.87 7.01
N TYR A 319 -14.44 23.85 8.34
CA TYR A 319 -15.32 24.70 9.15
C TYR A 319 -15.05 26.19 8.92
N THR A 320 -13.78 26.59 8.89
CA THR A 320 -13.38 27.99 8.66
C THR A 320 -13.84 28.47 7.29
N TYR A 321 -13.62 27.66 6.25
CA TYR A 321 -14.06 27.98 4.90
C TYR A 321 -15.59 28.15 4.82
N CYS A 322 -16.34 27.19 5.36
CA CYS A 322 -17.80 27.26 5.36
C CYS A 322 -18.32 28.48 6.10
N ARG A 323 -17.76 28.80 7.28
CA ARG A 323 -18.12 30.01 8.03
C ARG A 323 -17.84 31.28 7.23
N ASP A 324 -16.67 31.37 6.58
CA ASP A 324 -16.25 32.58 5.88
C ASP A 324 -17.01 32.80 4.55
N HIS A 325 -17.71 31.77 4.05
CA HIS A 325 -18.54 31.80 2.84
C HIS A 325 -20.04 31.62 3.12
N ASP A 326 -20.48 31.80 4.38
CA ASP A 326 -21.87 31.69 4.80
C ASP A 326 -22.54 30.34 4.44
N ILE A 327 -21.77 29.25 4.43
CA ILE A 327 -22.26 27.88 4.27
C ILE A 327 -22.65 27.34 5.66
N GLU A 328 -23.95 27.16 5.88
CA GLU A 328 -24.47 26.67 7.15
C GLU A 328 -24.12 25.18 7.38
N LEU A 329 -23.55 24.87 8.54
CA LEU A 329 -23.22 23.51 8.96
C LEU A 329 -24.05 23.13 10.19
N ASN A 330 -24.59 21.91 10.22
CA ASN A 330 -25.28 21.39 11.40
C ASN A 330 -24.27 21.06 12.53
N THR A 331 -24.02 22.00 13.43
CA THR A 331 -23.10 21.80 14.57
C THR A 331 -23.71 21.01 15.72
N GLN A 332 -24.97 20.57 15.61
CA GLN A 332 -25.64 19.74 16.63
C GLN A 332 -25.50 18.24 16.34
N GLN A 333 -24.79 17.87 15.28
CA GLN A 333 -24.53 16.49 14.92
C GLN A 333 -23.01 16.26 14.78
N GLY A 334 -22.49 15.39 15.63
CA GLY A 334 -21.12 14.92 15.64
C GLY A 334 -20.94 13.66 14.82
N PHE A 335 -19.72 13.12 14.83
CA PHE A 335 -19.37 11.91 14.10
C PHE A 335 -18.16 11.20 14.72
N LYS A 336 -18.05 9.90 14.48
CA LYS A 336 -16.79 9.16 14.65
C LYS A 336 -16.13 9.01 13.28
N VAL A 337 -14.82 9.17 13.20
CA VAL A 337 -14.08 9.02 11.93
C VAL A 337 -12.85 8.16 12.12
N MET A 338 -12.56 7.35 11.12
CA MET A 338 -11.29 6.65 10.95
C MET A 338 -10.89 6.63 9.49
N PHE A 339 -9.64 6.27 9.24
CA PHE A 339 -9.16 6.00 7.90
C PHE A 339 -8.35 4.70 7.86
N ASP A 340 -8.36 4.08 6.70
CA ASP A 340 -7.47 2.98 6.34
C ASP A 340 -6.74 3.32 5.03
N THR A 341 -5.53 2.82 4.85
CA THR A 341 -4.78 3.05 3.61
C THR A 341 -3.76 1.96 3.34
N ASN A 342 -3.67 1.58 2.06
CA ASN A 342 -2.60 0.74 1.55
C ASN A 342 -1.55 1.53 0.73
N ILE A 343 -1.60 2.88 0.73
CA ILE A 343 -0.62 3.71 0.02
C ILE A 343 0.72 3.63 0.76
N PRO A 344 1.81 3.14 0.13
CA PRO A 344 3.09 3.05 0.81
C PRO A 344 3.58 4.44 1.24
N ARG A 345 4.07 4.53 2.48
CA ARG A 345 4.61 5.77 3.05
C ARG A 345 5.89 6.15 2.34
N GLN A 346 6.12 7.47 2.21
CA GLN A 346 7.39 8.05 1.76
C GLN A 346 7.92 7.64 0.37
N VAL A 347 7.13 6.96 -0.46
CA VAL A 347 7.49 6.61 -1.86
C VAL A 347 6.90 7.57 -2.91
N GLY A 348 6.44 8.74 -2.48
CA GLY A 348 5.97 9.79 -3.38
C GLY A 348 4.66 9.47 -4.10
N LEU A 349 3.78 8.62 -3.54
CA LEU A 349 2.46 8.22 -4.12
C LEU A 349 1.25 9.00 -3.55
N ALA A 350 1.49 10.15 -2.92
CA ALA A 350 0.45 11.06 -2.42
C ALA A 350 -0.49 10.48 -1.33
N GLY A 351 0.06 9.71 -0.39
CA GLY A 351 -0.72 9.10 0.70
C GLY A 351 -1.38 10.11 1.66
N SER A 352 -0.64 11.14 2.10
CA SER A 352 -1.16 12.19 3.00
C SER A 352 -2.36 12.93 2.40
N SER A 353 -2.23 13.39 1.15
CA SER A 353 -3.33 14.07 0.47
C SER A 353 -4.49 13.16 0.13
N ALA A 354 -4.27 11.86 -0.08
CA ALA A 354 -5.37 10.92 -0.27
C ALA A 354 -6.24 10.88 1.00
N ILE A 355 -5.62 10.78 2.18
CA ILE A 355 -6.36 10.78 3.47
C ILE A 355 -7.15 12.08 3.62
N ILE A 356 -6.52 13.24 3.40
CA ILE A 356 -7.20 14.53 3.52
C ILE A 356 -8.32 14.66 2.49
N THR A 357 -8.10 14.28 1.23
CA THR A 357 -9.10 14.37 0.16
C THR A 357 -10.29 13.44 0.43
N ALA A 358 -10.05 12.21 0.89
CA ALA A 358 -11.11 11.29 1.26
C ALA A 358 -11.95 11.85 2.41
N PHE A 359 -11.31 12.43 3.42
CA PHE A 359 -12.02 13.03 4.55
C PHE A 359 -12.76 14.31 4.17
N TRP A 360 -12.17 15.17 3.34
CA TRP A 360 -12.80 16.36 2.79
C TRP A 360 -14.10 16.02 2.06
N LYS A 361 -14.06 15.00 1.18
CA LYS A 361 -15.23 14.48 0.48
C LYS A 361 -16.25 13.87 1.44
N ALA A 362 -15.82 13.17 2.50
CA ALA A 362 -16.72 12.67 3.54
C ALA A 362 -17.41 13.80 4.33
N LEU A 363 -16.71 14.90 4.64
CA LEU A 363 -17.30 16.08 5.28
C LEU A 363 -18.31 16.79 4.37
N ILE A 364 -17.98 16.92 3.08
CA ILE A 364 -18.91 17.42 2.06
C ILE A 364 -20.22 16.60 2.06
N GLN A 365 -20.10 15.27 2.02
CA GLN A 365 -21.26 14.37 2.03
C GLN A 365 -22.02 14.43 3.36
N PHE A 366 -21.31 14.43 4.49
CA PHE A 366 -21.91 14.45 5.83
C PHE A 366 -22.72 15.73 6.09
N TYR A 367 -22.16 16.89 5.71
CA TYR A 367 -22.81 18.19 5.88
C TYR A 367 -23.67 18.62 4.67
N ASN A 368 -23.76 17.80 3.62
CA ASN A 368 -24.47 18.09 2.37
C ASN A 368 -24.04 19.42 1.71
N VAL A 369 -22.74 19.71 1.69
CA VAL A 369 -22.20 20.94 1.08
C VAL A 369 -22.06 20.78 -0.43
N THR A 370 -22.77 21.58 -1.22
CA THR A 370 -22.77 21.48 -2.70
C THR A 370 -22.13 22.68 -3.40
N SER A 371 -21.74 23.71 -2.64
CA SER A 371 -21.35 25.02 -3.17
C SER A 371 -19.86 25.21 -3.44
N ILE A 372 -19.00 24.22 -3.14
CA ILE A 372 -17.54 24.36 -3.28
C ILE A 372 -17.08 23.80 -4.63
N PRO A 373 -16.57 24.63 -5.57
CA PRO A 373 -16.06 24.16 -6.87
C PRO A 373 -14.87 23.20 -6.71
N LEU A 374 -14.71 22.28 -7.66
CA LEU A 374 -13.72 21.19 -7.56
C LEU A 374 -12.27 21.72 -7.54
N GLU A 375 -11.99 22.73 -8.34
CA GLU A 375 -10.72 23.46 -8.39
C GLU A 375 -10.36 24.09 -7.04
N GLU A 376 -11.36 24.64 -6.33
CA GLU A 376 -11.18 25.24 -5.01
C GLU A 376 -11.01 24.17 -3.94
N GLN A 377 -11.73 23.05 -4.02
CA GLN A 377 -11.53 21.91 -3.11
C GLN A 377 -10.08 21.42 -3.13
N ALA A 378 -9.44 21.32 -4.31
CA ALA A 378 -8.04 20.93 -4.41
C ALA A 378 -7.09 21.93 -3.69
N SER A 379 -7.34 23.24 -3.82
CA SER A 379 -6.59 24.29 -3.12
C SER A 379 -6.84 24.27 -1.60
N LEU A 380 -8.07 24.00 -1.16
CA LEU A 380 -8.42 23.88 0.27
C LEU A 380 -7.77 22.66 0.90
N VAL A 381 -7.79 21.50 0.23
CA VAL A 381 -7.06 20.31 0.68
C VAL A 381 -5.56 20.58 0.79
N LEU A 382 -4.97 21.32 -0.17
CA LEU A 382 -3.55 21.72 -0.08
C LEU A 382 -3.28 22.59 1.16
N SER A 383 -4.19 23.51 1.48
CA SER A 383 -4.06 24.43 2.62
C SER A 383 -4.00 23.72 3.98
N VAL A 384 -4.60 22.53 4.09
CA VAL A 384 -4.53 21.67 5.29
C VAL A 384 -3.07 21.34 5.60
N GLU A 385 -2.27 21.03 4.60
CA GLU A 385 -0.86 20.73 4.80
C GLU A 385 -0.01 21.99 4.86
N GLN A 386 -0.15 22.88 3.89
CA GLN A 386 0.74 24.04 3.78
C GLN A 386 0.49 25.11 4.85
N ASN A 387 -0.77 25.53 5.01
CA ASN A 387 -1.11 26.68 5.85
C ASN A 387 -1.36 26.26 7.29
N GLU A 388 -2.07 25.15 7.49
CA GLU A 388 -2.44 24.70 8.85
C GLU A 388 -1.32 23.91 9.52
N LEU A 389 -0.69 22.95 8.81
CA LEU A 389 0.33 22.08 9.38
C LEU A 389 1.77 22.49 9.07
N GLY A 390 1.99 23.50 8.21
CA GLY A 390 3.34 23.95 7.81
C GLY A 390 4.14 22.92 7.00
N ILE A 391 3.46 21.94 6.40
CA ILE A 391 4.06 20.87 5.60
C ILE A 391 4.19 21.37 4.16
N ALA A 392 5.42 21.36 3.64
CA ALA A 392 5.66 21.68 2.23
C ALA A 392 5.04 20.62 1.32
N ALA A 393 4.04 21.02 0.54
CA ALA A 393 3.32 20.15 -0.40
C ALA A 393 3.14 20.83 -1.77
N GLY A 394 2.83 20.04 -2.80
CA GLY A 394 2.51 20.50 -4.15
C GLY A 394 1.02 20.33 -4.48
N LEU A 395 0.52 21.13 -5.43
CA LEU A 395 -0.91 21.15 -5.77
C LEU A 395 -1.34 19.94 -6.63
N GLN A 396 -0.41 19.39 -7.42
CA GLN A 396 -0.68 18.29 -8.37
C GLN A 396 -1.43 17.12 -7.73
N ASP A 397 -1.00 16.67 -6.55
CA ASP A 397 -1.60 15.50 -5.90
C ASP A 397 -3.08 15.71 -5.55
N ARG A 398 -3.42 16.91 -5.08
CA ARG A 398 -4.77 17.24 -4.62
C ARG A 398 -5.70 17.43 -5.82
N VAL A 399 -5.19 18.00 -6.91
CA VAL A 399 -5.94 18.13 -8.18
C VAL A 399 -6.28 16.76 -8.76
N ILE A 400 -5.31 15.86 -8.95
CA ILE A 400 -5.60 14.53 -9.51
C ILE A 400 -6.53 13.71 -8.60
N GLN A 401 -6.44 13.86 -7.27
CA GLN A 401 -7.31 13.16 -6.32
C GLN A 401 -8.73 13.74 -6.26
N ALA A 402 -8.89 15.02 -6.57
CA ALA A 402 -10.19 15.67 -6.72
C ALA A 402 -10.88 15.23 -8.02
N TYR A 403 -10.20 15.35 -9.17
CA TYR A 403 -10.75 15.11 -10.51
C TYR A 403 -10.80 13.62 -10.90
N GLY A 404 -9.75 12.85 -10.58
CA GLY A 404 -9.55 11.48 -11.08
C GLY A 404 -9.24 11.38 -12.57
N GLY A 405 -9.06 10.15 -13.04
CA GLY A 405 -8.67 9.86 -14.43
C GLY A 405 -7.25 10.29 -14.78
N LEU A 406 -7.08 10.83 -15.98
CA LEU A 406 -5.84 11.44 -16.49
C LEU A 406 -6.04 12.95 -16.52
N VAL A 407 -5.18 13.72 -15.86
CA VAL A 407 -5.31 15.18 -15.78
C VAL A 407 -4.03 15.86 -16.22
N TYR A 408 -4.16 16.75 -17.20
CA TYR A 408 -3.17 17.74 -17.56
C TYR A 408 -3.40 19.02 -16.74
N MET A 409 -2.34 19.56 -16.15
CA MET A 409 -2.40 20.67 -15.20
C MET A 409 -1.40 21.74 -15.58
N ASP A 410 -1.89 22.97 -15.68
CA ASP A 410 -1.10 24.17 -15.95
C ASP A 410 -1.16 25.12 -14.75
N PHE A 411 -0.01 25.33 -14.11
CA PHE A 411 0.15 26.17 -12.93
C PHE A 411 0.70 27.56 -13.27
N GLU A 412 0.46 28.03 -14.49
CA GLU A 412 0.87 29.35 -14.97
C GLU A 412 0.56 30.46 -13.95
N LYS A 413 1.58 31.27 -13.65
CA LYS A 413 1.62 32.17 -12.49
C LYS A 413 0.50 33.22 -12.53
N ASP A 414 0.31 33.90 -13.65
CA ASP A 414 -0.63 35.01 -13.75
C ASP A 414 -2.07 34.50 -13.60
N TYR A 415 -2.36 33.33 -14.17
CA TYR A 415 -3.65 32.68 -13.97
C TYR A 415 -3.88 32.27 -12.51
N MET A 416 -2.89 31.65 -11.87
CA MET A 416 -2.99 31.22 -10.47
C MET A 416 -3.15 32.39 -9.50
N GLU A 417 -2.42 33.48 -9.69
CA GLU A 417 -2.56 34.67 -8.84
C GLU A 417 -3.97 35.28 -8.93
N LYS A 418 -4.58 35.21 -10.11
CA LYS A 418 -5.94 35.74 -10.35
C LYS A 418 -7.05 34.82 -9.86
N HIS A 419 -6.93 33.50 -10.03
CA HIS A 419 -8.03 32.55 -9.78
C HIS A 419 -7.80 31.68 -8.53
N GLN A 420 -6.62 31.72 -7.91
CA GLN A 420 -6.24 30.89 -6.76
C GLN A 420 -6.23 29.37 -7.03
N HIS A 421 -6.28 28.98 -8.31
CA HIS A 421 -6.14 27.61 -8.80
C HIS A 421 -5.48 27.60 -10.20
N GLY A 422 -4.95 26.45 -10.62
CA GLY A 422 -4.42 26.24 -11.97
C GLY A 422 -5.50 25.91 -13.01
N LYS A 423 -5.09 25.75 -14.27
CA LYS A 423 -5.98 25.24 -15.33
C LYS A 423 -5.85 23.73 -15.39
N TYR A 424 -6.97 23.03 -15.27
CA TYR A 424 -7.01 21.58 -15.21
C TYR A 424 -7.86 21.03 -16.35
N GLU A 425 -7.31 20.07 -17.09
CA GLU A 425 -7.94 19.45 -18.24
C GLU A 425 -7.94 17.93 -18.03
N GLN A 426 -9.13 17.33 -17.93
CA GLN A 426 -9.28 15.87 -17.93
C GLN A 426 -9.10 15.34 -19.35
N LEU A 427 -8.22 14.37 -19.50
CA LEU A 427 -7.91 13.68 -20.74
C LEU A 427 -8.52 12.27 -20.70
N ASP A 428 -8.69 11.66 -21.87
CA ASP A 428 -9.15 10.27 -21.95
C ASP A 428 -8.07 9.31 -21.46
N ILE A 429 -8.44 8.43 -20.53
CA ILE A 429 -7.57 7.41 -19.93
C ILE A 429 -7.21 6.34 -20.95
N SER A 430 -8.05 6.12 -21.97
CA SER A 430 -7.79 5.15 -23.04
C SER A 430 -6.53 5.47 -23.86
N LEU A 431 -6.05 6.72 -23.79
CA LEU A 431 -4.82 7.17 -24.44
C LEU A 431 -3.55 6.65 -23.74
N VAL A 432 -3.64 6.23 -22.47
CA VAL A 432 -2.46 5.88 -21.67
C VAL A 432 -1.97 4.48 -22.04
N PRO A 433 -0.69 4.30 -22.41
CA PRO A 433 -0.13 2.96 -22.64
C PRO A 433 -0.08 2.16 -21.34
N PRO A 434 0.01 0.82 -21.36
CA PRO A 434 0.11 0.07 -20.10
C PRO A 434 1.41 0.41 -19.36
N LEU A 435 1.28 0.73 -18.08
CA LEU A 435 2.37 1.20 -17.22
C LEU A 435 2.63 0.20 -16.08
N PHE A 436 3.86 0.23 -15.57
CA PHE A 436 4.20 -0.40 -14.30
C PHE A 436 4.67 0.63 -13.28
N LEU A 437 4.58 0.26 -12.01
CA LEU A 437 5.13 0.96 -10.88
C LEU A 437 6.12 0.03 -10.17
N ALA A 438 7.27 0.54 -9.80
CA ALA A 438 8.14 -0.12 -8.83
C ALA A 438 8.47 0.83 -7.68
N HIS A 439 8.54 0.33 -6.46
CA HIS A 439 8.88 1.15 -5.30
C HIS A 439 9.71 0.40 -4.27
N VAL A 440 10.43 1.15 -3.44
CA VAL A 440 11.18 0.60 -2.31
C VAL A 440 10.19 0.05 -1.28
N ALA A 441 10.46 -1.14 -0.74
CA ALA A 441 9.64 -1.74 0.32
C ALA A 441 9.79 -0.97 1.65
N HIS A 442 11.04 -0.65 2.02
CA HIS A 442 11.42 0.11 3.20
C HIS A 442 12.22 1.36 2.77
N PRO A 443 11.57 2.52 2.57
CA PRO A 443 12.31 3.74 2.32
C PRO A 443 13.12 4.09 3.57
N GLU A 444 14.44 4.05 3.48
CA GLU A 444 15.30 4.65 4.50
C GLU A 444 15.17 6.17 4.41
N ASP A 445 15.08 6.84 5.56
CA ASP A 445 15.23 8.29 5.64
C ASP A 445 16.69 8.63 5.35
N SER A 446 17.07 8.56 4.06
CA SER A 446 18.40 8.91 3.58
C SER A 446 18.60 10.39 3.91
N GLY A 447 19.20 10.66 5.06
CA GLY A 447 19.15 11.93 5.78
C GLY A 447 18.98 13.13 4.86
N LYS A 448 17.79 13.74 4.90
CA LYS A 448 17.33 14.89 4.10
C LYS A 448 18.46 15.61 3.37
N VAL A 449 18.79 15.15 2.16
CA VAL A 449 19.67 15.91 1.28
C VAL A 449 18.88 17.15 0.89
N HIS A 450 19.14 18.27 1.57
CA HIS A 450 18.44 19.52 1.33
C HIS A 450 18.70 19.98 -0.10
N SER A 451 17.68 19.88 -0.97
CA SER A 451 17.76 20.48 -2.29
C SER A 451 17.66 22.00 -2.18
N THR A 452 18.57 22.72 -2.84
CA THR A 452 18.55 24.20 -2.91
C THR A 452 17.68 24.72 -4.05
N VAL A 453 17.04 23.82 -4.83
CA VAL A 453 16.28 24.16 -6.05
C VAL A 453 15.20 25.21 -5.76
N LYS A 454 14.43 25.07 -4.67
CA LYS A 454 13.41 26.06 -4.31
C LYS A 454 14.00 27.44 -3.98
N GLN A 455 15.10 27.48 -3.24
CA GLN A 455 15.79 28.73 -2.93
C GLN A 455 16.35 29.39 -4.19
N ARG A 456 16.98 28.62 -5.08
CA ARG A 456 17.51 29.10 -6.36
C ARG A 456 16.41 29.63 -7.28
N PHE A 457 15.26 28.96 -7.34
CA PHE A 457 14.10 29.44 -8.07
C PHE A 457 13.60 30.79 -7.55
N LEU A 458 13.43 30.91 -6.22
CA LEU A 458 13.01 32.18 -5.59
C LEU A 458 14.05 33.31 -5.80
N ALA A 459 15.32 32.96 -5.96
CA ALA A 459 16.39 33.87 -6.32
C ALA A 459 16.45 34.21 -7.82
N ASN A 460 15.49 33.76 -8.62
CA ASN A 460 15.43 33.91 -10.08
C ASN A 460 16.65 33.35 -10.82
N ASP A 461 17.19 32.22 -10.36
CA ASP A 461 18.28 31.52 -11.05
C ASP A 461 17.85 31.09 -12.47
N PRO A 462 18.49 31.60 -13.54
CA PRO A 462 18.11 31.29 -14.92
C PRO A 462 18.15 29.79 -15.24
N GLU A 463 19.10 29.05 -14.67
CA GLU A 463 19.25 27.61 -14.93
C GLU A 463 18.03 26.83 -14.41
N ILE A 464 17.57 27.18 -13.21
CA ILE A 464 16.40 26.53 -12.60
C ILE A 464 15.12 26.95 -13.32
N ILE A 465 14.98 28.23 -13.67
CA ILE A 465 13.83 28.71 -14.44
C ILE A 465 13.73 27.98 -15.78
N ASP A 466 14.84 27.86 -16.51
CA ASP A 466 14.85 27.18 -17.80
C ASP A 466 14.64 25.67 -17.66
N ALA A 467 15.10 25.06 -16.57
CA ALA A 467 14.74 23.68 -16.24
C ALA A 467 13.22 23.51 -16.04
N MET A 468 12.55 24.42 -15.32
CA MET A 468 11.10 24.36 -15.11
C MET A 468 10.31 24.57 -16.42
N LYS A 469 10.76 25.48 -17.29
CA LYS A 469 10.20 25.62 -18.65
C LYS A 469 10.39 24.36 -19.48
N THR A 470 11.55 23.71 -19.35
CA THR A 470 11.84 22.45 -20.04
C THR A 470 10.87 21.34 -19.59
N PHE A 471 10.64 21.20 -18.28
CA PHE A 471 9.63 20.27 -17.75
C PHE A 471 8.23 20.55 -18.29
N ALA A 472 7.80 21.83 -18.29
CA ALA A 472 6.52 22.23 -18.85
C ALA A 472 6.40 21.85 -20.34
N SER A 473 7.46 22.06 -21.13
CA SER A 473 7.50 21.69 -22.55
C SER A 473 7.37 20.18 -22.78
N PHE A 474 7.94 19.36 -21.89
CA PHE A 474 7.76 17.91 -21.96
C PHE A 474 6.31 17.51 -21.72
N THR A 475 5.62 18.18 -20.79
CA THR A 475 4.20 17.93 -20.53
C THR A 475 3.34 18.27 -21.75
N ASP A 476 3.59 19.42 -22.40
CA ASP A 476 2.88 19.80 -23.64
C ASP A 476 3.09 18.78 -24.76
N LYS A 477 4.34 18.35 -24.98
CA LYS A 477 4.69 17.33 -25.99
C LYS A 477 4.10 15.96 -25.65
N ALA A 478 4.11 15.57 -24.39
CA ALA A 478 3.56 14.29 -23.95
C ALA A 478 2.05 14.23 -24.17
N ARG A 479 1.34 15.34 -23.93
CA ARG A 479 -0.08 15.45 -24.28
C ARG A 479 -0.32 15.23 -25.77
N GLN A 480 0.49 15.85 -26.63
CA GLN A 480 0.39 15.66 -28.07
C GLN A 480 0.71 14.21 -28.47
N ALA A 481 1.78 13.62 -27.93
CA ALA A 481 2.16 12.23 -28.21
C ALA A 481 1.06 11.22 -27.82
N LEU A 482 0.33 11.46 -26.71
CA LEU A 482 -0.83 10.65 -26.34
C LEU A 482 -1.98 10.77 -27.35
N TYR A 483 -2.31 11.99 -27.81
CA TYR A 483 -3.34 12.19 -28.83
C TYR A 483 -2.99 11.57 -30.18
N ASP A 484 -1.70 11.58 -30.53
CA ASP A 484 -1.20 10.98 -31.76
C ASP A 484 -0.96 9.46 -31.64
N HIS A 485 -1.25 8.86 -30.46
CA HIS A 485 -0.94 7.48 -30.11
C HIS A 485 0.54 7.10 -30.31
N ASN A 486 1.43 8.09 -30.26
CA ASN A 486 2.88 7.92 -30.40
C ASN A 486 3.50 7.55 -29.04
N HIS A 487 3.25 6.32 -28.61
CA HIS A 487 3.73 5.80 -27.33
C HIS A 487 5.26 5.75 -27.23
N HIS A 488 5.96 5.63 -28.36
CA HIS A 488 7.42 5.67 -28.38
C HIS A 488 7.94 7.08 -28.05
N GLU A 489 7.37 8.14 -28.63
CA GLU A 489 7.72 9.51 -28.26
C GLU A 489 7.40 9.80 -26.78
N PHE A 490 6.26 9.29 -26.28
CA PHE A 490 5.92 9.39 -24.87
C PHE A 490 6.98 8.74 -23.98
N ALA A 491 7.48 7.55 -24.36
CA ALA A 491 8.56 6.85 -23.65
C ALA A 491 9.87 7.65 -23.64
N GLN A 492 10.26 8.25 -24.79
CA GLN A 492 11.44 9.12 -24.88
C GLN A 492 11.29 10.37 -24.00
N LEU A 493 10.09 10.96 -23.92
CA LEU A 493 9.81 12.08 -23.02
C LEU A 493 9.88 11.68 -21.55
N MET A 494 9.46 10.47 -21.17
CA MET A 494 9.64 9.97 -19.79
C MET A 494 11.13 9.91 -19.42
N THR A 495 11.96 9.41 -20.33
CA THR A 495 13.42 9.38 -20.15
C THR A 495 14.00 10.80 -20.05
N ALA A 496 13.62 11.69 -20.97
CA ALA A 496 14.09 13.08 -20.97
C ALA A 496 13.71 13.83 -19.68
N ASN A 497 12.50 13.60 -19.17
CA ASN A 497 12.05 14.15 -17.90
C ASN A 497 12.91 13.68 -16.72
N PHE A 498 13.21 12.37 -16.66
CA PHE A 498 14.08 11.82 -15.62
C PHE A 498 15.50 12.41 -15.70
N GLU A 499 16.10 12.47 -16.89
CA GLU A 499 17.45 13.02 -17.06
C GLU A 499 17.51 14.52 -16.73
N GLN A 500 16.47 15.29 -17.09
CA GLN A 500 16.36 16.69 -16.70
C GLN A 500 16.26 16.85 -15.18
N ARG A 501 15.54 15.96 -14.49
CA ARG A 501 15.48 15.94 -13.02
C ARG A 501 16.84 15.61 -12.41
N ARG A 502 17.52 14.60 -12.93
CA ARG A 502 18.88 14.21 -12.51
C ARG A 502 19.86 15.37 -12.66
N LYS A 503 19.81 16.08 -13.80
CA LYS A 503 20.61 17.29 -14.03
C LYS A 503 20.28 18.41 -13.04
N THR A 504 19.01 18.64 -12.75
CA THR A 504 18.54 19.77 -11.92
C THR A 504 18.81 19.56 -10.43
N TYR A 505 18.63 18.34 -9.92
CA TYR A 505 18.72 18.02 -8.50
C TYR A 505 20.04 17.34 -8.09
N GLY A 506 20.73 16.70 -9.05
CA GLY A 506 21.95 15.95 -8.81
C GLY A 506 21.71 14.56 -8.21
N ASP A 507 22.67 13.66 -8.42
CA ASP A 507 22.56 12.24 -8.04
C ASP A 507 22.38 12.03 -6.53
N ALA A 508 22.94 12.93 -5.70
CA ALA A 508 22.79 12.87 -4.25
C ALA A 508 21.32 13.06 -3.79
N VAL A 509 20.57 13.95 -4.45
CA VAL A 509 19.15 14.19 -4.14
C VAL A 509 18.26 13.15 -4.83
N VAL A 510 18.61 12.73 -6.04
CA VAL A 510 17.88 11.67 -6.76
C VAL A 510 17.99 10.34 -6.00
N GLY A 511 19.15 10.05 -5.40
CA GLY A 511 19.39 8.88 -4.56
C GLY A 511 19.77 7.64 -5.36
N ALA A 512 20.75 6.89 -4.85
CA ALA A 512 21.31 5.71 -5.51
C ALA A 512 20.26 4.61 -5.75
N VAL A 513 19.35 4.40 -4.79
CA VAL A 513 18.28 3.39 -4.88
C VAL A 513 17.35 3.68 -6.06
N ASN A 514 16.97 4.94 -6.26
CA ASN A 514 16.09 5.30 -7.37
C ASN A 514 16.82 5.23 -8.72
N LEU A 515 18.10 5.62 -8.76
CA LEU A 515 18.95 5.45 -9.93
C LEU A 515 19.04 3.98 -10.34
N ARG A 516 19.18 3.08 -9.34
CA ARG A 516 19.23 1.64 -9.55
C ARG A 516 17.94 1.09 -10.14
N MET A 517 16.78 1.48 -9.63
CA MET A 517 15.49 1.08 -10.20
C MET A 517 15.33 1.50 -11.67
N VAL A 518 15.74 2.72 -12.03
CA VAL A 518 15.72 3.20 -13.43
C VAL A 518 16.71 2.44 -14.31
N GLU A 519 17.89 2.11 -13.78
CA GLU A 519 18.89 1.29 -14.48
C GLU A 519 18.35 -0.11 -14.80
N LEU A 520 17.72 -0.77 -13.83
CA LEU A 520 17.09 -2.09 -14.02
C LEU A 520 16.00 -2.03 -15.10
N ALA A 521 15.14 -1.00 -15.09
CA ALA A 521 14.16 -0.80 -16.15
C ALA A 521 14.82 -0.77 -17.54
N ARG A 522 15.90 0.01 -17.69
CA ARG A 522 16.63 0.13 -18.97
C ARG A 522 17.27 -1.18 -19.43
N GLN A 523 17.82 -1.97 -18.50
CA GLN A 523 18.39 -3.29 -18.81
C GLN A 523 17.36 -4.28 -19.39
N HIS A 524 16.08 -4.04 -19.14
CA HIS A 524 14.97 -4.88 -19.58
C HIS A 524 14.03 -4.17 -20.58
N ARG A 525 14.56 -3.26 -21.41
CA ARG A 525 13.82 -2.56 -22.49
C ARG A 525 12.63 -1.73 -22.00
N CYS A 526 12.72 -1.19 -20.79
CA CYS A 526 11.73 -0.29 -20.24
C CYS A 526 12.33 1.10 -20.01
N VAL A 527 11.49 2.11 -20.13
CA VAL A 527 11.78 3.47 -19.65
C VAL A 527 11.10 3.68 -18.31
N ALA A 528 11.70 4.52 -17.47
CA ALA A 528 11.14 4.84 -16.17
C ALA A 528 11.53 6.25 -15.72
N LYS A 529 10.67 6.85 -14.91
CA LYS A 529 10.91 8.12 -14.23
C LYS A 529 10.21 8.15 -12.88
N PHE A 530 10.38 9.23 -12.14
CA PHE A 530 9.74 9.36 -10.84
C PHE A 530 8.26 9.71 -10.99
N PRO A 531 7.35 9.01 -10.28
CA PRO A 531 5.95 9.39 -10.19
C PRO A 531 5.73 10.53 -9.18
N GLY A 532 6.71 10.81 -8.31
CA GLY A 532 6.61 11.81 -7.24
C GLY A 532 7.97 12.32 -6.77
N SER A 533 8.16 12.45 -5.45
CA SER A 533 9.38 12.99 -4.84
C SER A 533 10.57 12.02 -4.80
N GLY A 534 10.33 10.71 -4.76
CA GLY A 534 11.36 9.65 -4.73
C GLY A 534 10.82 8.38 -4.09
N GLY A 535 11.60 7.30 -4.09
CA GLY A 535 11.24 6.00 -3.50
C GLY A 535 10.35 5.12 -4.40
N ALA A 536 9.98 5.62 -5.58
CA ALA A 536 9.25 4.87 -6.59
C ALA A 536 9.63 5.33 -8.00
N ILE A 537 9.40 4.46 -8.97
CA ILE A 537 9.47 4.71 -10.40
C ILE A 537 8.16 4.29 -11.08
N VAL A 538 7.72 5.07 -12.05
CA VAL A 538 6.68 4.70 -13.02
C VAL A 538 7.35 4.53 -14.37
N GLY A 539 7.00 3.47 -15.08
CA GLY A 539 7.63 3.14 -16.35
C GLY A 539 6.69 2.43 -17.32
N MET A 540 7.21 2.23 -18.52
CA MET A 540 6.56 1.48 -19.58
C MET A 540 7.60 0.72 -20.40
N TRP A 541 7.14 -0.33 -21.07
CA TRP A 541 7.96 -1.05 -22.04
C TRP A 541 8.16 -0.21 -23.31
N ASP A 542 9.38 -0.19 -23.82
CA ASP A 542 9.82 0.57 -25.00
C ASP A 542 10.68 -0.32 -25.92
N GLY A 543 10.27 -1.59 -26.07
CA GLY A 543 10.91 -2.51 -27.00
C GLY A 543 10.32 -2.40 -28.41
N GLU A 544 11.05 -2.92 -29.39
CA GLU A 544 10.64 -2.88 -30.81
C GLU A 544 9.73 -4.05 -31.21
N ASP A 545 9.87 -5.20 -30.55
CA ASP A 545 9.13 -6.44 -30.86
C ASP A 545 8.12 -6.76 -29.75
N GLU A 546 6.83 -6.50 -30.02
CA GLU A 546 5.74 -6.73 -29.06
C GLU A 546 5.69 -8.18 -28.55
N SER A 547 6.21 -9.15 -29.32
CA SER A 547 6.24 -10.55 -28.89
C SER A 547 7.18 -10.80 -27.69
N THR A 548 8.18 -9.94 -27.47
CA THR A 548 9.11 -10.06 -26.34
C THR A 548 8.60 -9.37 -25.08
N ARG A 549 7.57 -8.53 -25.19
CA ARG A 549 7.07 -7.69 -24.10
C ARG A 549 6.81 -8.46 -22.81
N THR A 550 6.08 -9.57 -22.89
CA THR A 550 5.75 -10.38 -21.71
C THR A 550 7.01 -10.91 -21.01
N ILE A 551 8.00 -11.36 -21.79
CA ILE A 551 9.26 -11.89 -21.26
C ILE A 551 10.12 -10.77 -20.67
N ASP A 552 10.21 -9.63 -21.35
CA ASP A 552 10.94 -8.46 -20.88
C ASP A 552 10.37 -7.95 -19.55
N MET A 553 9.05 -7.80 -19.46
CA MET A 553 8.35 -7.37 -18.25
C MET A 553 8.51 -8.35 -17.10
N LEU A 554 8.45 -9.66 -17.36
CA LEU A 554 8.68 -10.70 -16.36
C LEU A 554 10.12 -10.67 -15.83
N ASN A 555 11.11 -10.51 -16.72
CA ASN A 555 12.51 -10.39 -16.35
C ASN A 555 12.77 -9.13 -15.52
N LEU A 556 12.17 -8.00 -15.90
CA LEU A 556 12.21 -6.77 -15.13
C LEU A 556 11.65 -6.97 -13.72
N ARG A 557 10.46 -7.56 -13.61
CA ARG A 557 9.83 -7.88 -12.32
C ARG A 557 10.77 -8.72 -11.46
N HIS A 558 11.32 -9.81 -11.99
CA HIS A 558 12.25 -10.66 -11.25
C HIS A 558 13.53 -9.92 -10.81
N ALA A 559 14.08 -9.05 -11.65
CA ALA A 559 15.28 -8.28 -11.33
C ALA A 559 14.99 -7.27 -10.20
N LEU A 560 13.84 -6.60 -10.25
CA LEU A 560 13.40 -5.67 -9.22
C LEU A 560 13.12 -6.37 -7.89
N GLU A 561 12.34 -7.45 -7.91
CA GLU A 561 12.01 -8.25 -6.71
C GLU A 561 13.27 -8.80 -6.04
N LYS A 562 14.25 -9.26 -6.83
CA LYS A 562 15.53 -9.77 -6.30
C LYS A 562 16.32 -8.72 -5.52
N GLU A 563 16.17 -7.44 -5.85
CA GLU A 563 16.78 -6.31 -5.13
C GLU A 563 15.86 -5.74 -4.04
N GLY A 564 14.74 -6.39 -3.72
CA GLY A 564 13.83 -6.00 -2.65
C GLY A 564 12.83 -4.90 -3.01
N TYR A 565 12.68 -4.59 -4.31
CA TYR A 565 11.66 -3.65 -4.78
C TYR A 565 10.31 -4.35 -4.97
N VAL A 566 9.24 -3.61 -4.72
CA VAL A 566 7.87 -4.06 -5.01
C VAL A 566 7.52 -3.65 -6.44
N PHE A 567 7.06 -4.60 -7.25
CA PHE A 567 6.63 -4.37 -8.63
C PHE A 567 5.11 -4.53 -8.75
N VAL A 568 4.46 -3.60 -9.47
CA VAL A 568 3.01 -3.57 -9.65
C VAL A 568 2.65 -3.10 -11.06
N ASN A 569 1.74 -3.80 -11.73
CA ASN A 569 1.08 -3.28 -12.94
C ASN A 569 0.08 -2.20 -12.56
N ILE A 570 0.13 -1.03 -13.20
CA ILE A 570 -0.76 0.08 -12.89
C ILE A 570 -2.16 -0.20 -13.43
N ILE A 571 -3.15 0.02 -12.57
CA ILE A 571 -4.58 -0.04 -12.91
C ILE A 571 -5.12 1.39 -12.84
N PRO A 572 -5.29 2.07 -13.99
CA PRO A 572 -5.88 3.40 -14.04
C PRO A 572 -7.23 3.45 -13.31
N LYS A 573 -7.52 4.56 -12.64
CA LYS A 573 -8.81 4.82 -12.01
C LYS A 573 -9.53 5.92 -12.80
N ASP A 574 -10.76 5.64 -13.20
CA ASP A 574 -11.63 6.62 -13.87
C ASP A 574 -11.84 7.90 -13.05
N SER A 575 -12.36 8.93 -13.72
CA SER A 575 -12.79 10.18 -13.07
C SER A 575 -13.67 9.87 -11.86
N GLN A 576 -13.41 10.55 -10.74
CA GLN A 576 -14.25 10.38 -9.56
C GLN A 576 -15.55 11.14 -9.78
N SER A 577 -16.66 10.40 -9.83
CA SER A 577 -18.02 10.94 -9.85
C SER A 577 -18.40 11.58 -8.52
#